data_AF-A0A536WLI6-F1
#
_entry.id   AF-A0A536WLI6-F1
#
_cell.length_a   1.000
_cell.length_b   1.000
_cell.length_c   1.000
_cell.angle_alpha   90.00
_cell.angle_beta   90.00
_cell.angle_gamma   90.00
#
_symmetry.space_group_name_H-M   'P 1'
#
loop_
_entity.id
_entity.type
_entity.pdbx_description
1 polymer ?
#
loop_
_entity_poly.entity_id
_entity_poly.type
_entity_poly.pdbx_seq_one_letter_code
_entity_poly.pdbx_strand_id
1 'polypeptide(L)'
;MRILAGLLLCASSALAAPFAVQVGDARLALDAPPGFADVQDTGSPRLLELAESLTSASNRILLFALEDADVRRFSLGDSLELRRYVIVVTPKNLESARVTLAAFHALAADSLRELGPPAPASTDARQYLDAQPRGRPGLLAELRKDQDVIAVLQGTRLPDAPRSRDAPPRYLLSTMALMLARGKALNLAIYTSYGGEADLEWIRGTTLRWIDELQRLNLR
;
A
#
# COMPACT_ATOMS: atom_id res chain seq x y z
N MET A 1 31.43 -44.75 9.62
CA MET A 1 31.67 -43.71 8.59
C MET A 1 30.48 -43.73 7.65
N ARG A 2 29.68 -42.70 7.39
CA ARG A 2 29.60 -41.29 7.77
C ARG A 2 28.10 -40.92 7.70
N ILE A 3 27.59 -40.23 8.72
CA ILE A 3 26.22 -39.69 8.78
C ILE A 3 26.22 -38.37 7.99
N LEU A 4 25.35 -38.25 6.99
CA LEU A 4 25.15 -37.00 6.25
C LEU A 4 24.00 -36.23 6.92
N ALA A 5 24.34 -35.27 7.78
CA ALA A 5 23.37 -34.36 8.37
C ALA A 5 23.06 -33.25 7.35
N GLY A 6 21.84 -33.27 6.79
CA GLY A 6 21.32 -32.18 5.97
C GLY A 6 20.99 -30.98 6.86
N LEU A 7 21.78 -29.91 6.74
CA LEU A 7 21.39 -28.60 7.26
C LEU A 7 20.23 -28.07 6.43
N LEU A 8 19.02 -28.12 6.98
CA LEU A 8 17.95 -27.21 6.56
C LEU A 8 18.38 -25.80 6.97
N LEU A 9 18.84 -25.00 6.01
CA LEU A 9 18.83 -23.55 6.13
C LEU A 9 17.38 -23.10 6.12
N CYS A 10 16.79 -22.91 7.30
CA CYS A 10 15.62 -22.07 7.45
C CYS A 10 16.03 -20.66 6.99
N ALA A 11 15.58 -20.26 5.80
CA ALA A 11 15.60 -18.87 5.39
C ALA A 11 14.66 -18.10 6.33
N SER A 12 15.20 -17.62 7.45
CA SER A 12 14.51 -16.65 8.29
C SER A 12 14.29 -15.42 7.43
N SER A 13 13.07 -15.24 6.94
CA SER A 13 12.63 -13.95 6.41
C SER A 13 12.88 -12.93 7.52
N ALA A 14 13.86 -12.05 7.33
CA ALA A 14 14.09 -10.95 8.25
C ALA A 14 12.83 -10.07 8.16
N LEU A 15 11.90 -10.26 9.09
CA LEU A 15 10.80 -9.34 9.28
C LEU A 15 11.42 -8.00 9.68
N ALA A 16 11.03 -6.92 8.99
CA ALA A 16 11.34 -5.59 9.46
C ALA A 16 10.82 -5.47 10.91
N ALA A 17 11.61 -4.85 11.79
CA ALA A 17 11.16 -4.62 13.15
C ALA A 17 10.19 -3.44 13.16
N PRO A 18 9.07 -3.50 13.90
CA PRO A 18 8.18 -2.37 14.06
C PRO A 18 8.95 -1.13 14.53
N PHE A 19 8.71 -0.01 13.88
CA PHE A 19 9.35 1.27 14.15
C PHE A 19 8.30 2.29 14.60
N ALA A 20 8.75 3.34 15.29
CA ALA A 20 7.85 4.34 15.85
C ALA A 20 7.97 5.67 15.11
N VAL A 21 6.83 6.23 14.69
CA VAL A 21 6.73 7.51 14.00
C VAL A 21 5.94 8.50 14.83
N GLN A 22 6.47 9.71 14.99
CA GLN A 22 5.75 10.80 15.67
C GLN A 22 4.82 11.51 14.68
N VAL A 23 3.53 11.59 15.01
CA VAL A 23 2.48 12.31 14.28
C VAL A 23 1.76 13.23 15.25
N GLY A 24 2.07 14.53 15.20
CA GLY A 24 1.58 15.50 16.18
C GLY A 24 1.96 15.13 17.62
N ASP A 25 0.96 14.97 18.49
CA ASP A 25 1.09 14.54 19.89
C ASP A 25 1.16 13.01 20.08
N ALA A 26 0.95 12.21 19.02
CA ALA A 26 0.87 10.76 19.10
C ALA A 26 2.12 10.07 18.53
N ARG A 27 2.59 9.02 19.23
CA ARG A 27 3.62 8.11 18.74
C ARG A 27 2.94 6.87 18.17
N LEU A 28 3.01 6.67 16.86
CA LEU A 28 2.42 5.52 16.18
C LEU A 28 3.48 4.45 15.98
N ALA A 29 3.10 3.18 16.12
CA ALA A 29 3.94 2.05 15.73
C ALA A 29 3.56 1.61 14.32
N LEU A 30 4.51 1.62 13.40
CA LEU A 30 4.35 1.16 12.03
C LEU A 30 5.28 -0.01 11.76
N ASP A 31 4.96 -0.78 10.73
CA ASP A 31 5.79 -1.86 10.23
C ASP A 31 5.60 -1.98 8.72
N ALA A 32 6.65 -2.40 8.02
CA ALA A 32 6.57 -2.73 6.61
C ALA A 32 5.94 -4.14 6.46
N PRO A 33 5.08 -4.38 5.45
CA PRO A 33 4.59 -5.72 5.20
C PRO A 33 5.75 -6.72 4.95
N PRO A 34 5.58 -8.02 5.25
CA PRO A 34 6.61 -9.01 4.98
C PRO A 34 7.07 -9.01 3.52
N GLY A 35 8.39 -9.02 3.30
CA GLY A 35 9.00 -8.94 1.96
C GLY A 35 9.21 -7.52 1.43
N PHE A 36 8.93 -6.51 2.25
CA PHE A 36 9.22 -5.11 1.98
C PHE A 36 10.21 -4.56 3.01
N ALA A 37 11.01 -3.57 2.59
CA ALA A 37 11.85 -2.79 3.48
C ALA A 37 11.47 -1.31 3.39
N ASP A 38 11.42 -0.62 4.53
CA ASP A 38 11.30 0.84 4.58
C ASP A 38 12.57 1.45 3.96
N VAL A 39 12.39 2.25 2.92
CA VAL A 39 13.51 2.86 2.21
C VAL A 39 13.83 4.26 2.70
N GLN A 40 13.06 4.82 3.63
CA GLN A 40 13.38 6.11 4.23
C GLN A 40 14.64 6.02 5.11
N ASP A 41 14.84 4.88 5.78
CA ASP A 41 16.01 4.61 6.62
C ASP A 41 17.31 4.50 5.81
N THR A 42 17.24 4.30 4.49
CA THR A 42 18.45 4.26 3.66
C THR A 42 19.05 5.66 3.41
N GLY A 43 18.31 6.73 3.75
CA GLY A 43 18.76 8.12 3.54
C GLY A 43 19.01 8.49 2.08
N SER A 44 18.42 7.77 1.12
CA SER A 44 18.66 7.99 -0.31
C SER A 44 17.78 9.12 -0.85
N PRO A 45 18.35 10.24 -1.35
CA PRO A 45 17.56 11.33 -1.92
C PRO A 45 16.69 10.88 -3.09
N ARG A 46 17.21 9.96 -3.93
CA ARG A 46 16.48 9.45 -5.11
C ARG A 46 15.25 8.62 -4.73
N LEU A 47 15.31 7.87 -3.63
CA LEU A 47 14.14 7.11 -3.14
C LEU A 47 13.14 8.03 -2.45
N LEU A 48 13.60 9.09 -1.79
CA LEU A 48 12.73 10.13 -1.24
C LEU A 48 11.98 10.87 -2.35
N GLU A 49 12.68 11.34 -3.38
CA GLU A 49 12.07 11.98 -4.55
C GLU A 49 11.03 11.07 -5.24
N LEU A 50 11.34 9.77 -5.32
CA LEU A 50 10.38 8.78 -5.84
C LEU A 50 9.12 8.71 -4.95
N ALA A 51 9.29 8.60 -3.64
CA ALA A 51 8.19 8.56 -2.68
C ALA A 51 7.29 9.80 -2.79
N GLU A 52 7.91 10.97 -2.89
CA GLU A 52 7.23 12.27 -3.06
C GLU A 52 6.50 12.34 -4.40
N SER A 53 7.08 11.84 -5.49
CA SER A 53 6.43 11.83 -6.82
C SER A 53 5.18 10.95 -6.87
N LEU A 54 5.11 9.92 -6.03
CA LEU A 54 3.98 8.99 -5.93
C LEU A 54 2.93 9.45 -4.91
N THR A 55 3.19 10.53 -4.18
CA THR A 55 2.35 10.99 -3.07
C THR A 55 1.84 12.41 -3.30
N SER A 56 0.55 12.64 -3.07
CA SER A 56 0.01 14.02 -3.09
C SER A 56 0.73 14.92 -2.09
N ALA A 57 1.06 16.15 -2.50
CA ALA A 57 1.75 17.14 -1.66
C ALA A 57 0.97 17.53 -0.38
N SER A 58 -0.35 17.26 -0.32
CA SER A 58 -1.18 17.47 0.87
C SER A 58 -0.95 16.44 1.98
N ASN A 59 -0.18 15.39 1.70
CA ASN A 59 0.10 14.30 2.63
C ASN A 59 1.55 14.33 3.11
N ARG A 60 1.76 13.91 4.36
CA ARG A 60 3.08 13.59 4.91
C ARG A 60 3.28 12.08 4.78
N ILE A 61 4.41 11.68 4.19
CA ILE A 61 4.82 10.28 4.09
C ILE A 61 5.31 9.83 5.47
N LEU A 62 4.81 8.68 5.93
CA LEU A 62 5.17 8.04 7.19
C LEU A 62 5.95 6.73 6.94
N LEU A 63 5.61 6.03 5.87
CA LEU A 63 6.31 4.85 5.37
C LEU A 63 6.33 4.89 3.86
N PHE A 64 7.50 4.64 3.26
CA PHE A 64 7.62 4.22 1.88
C PHE A 64 8.43 2.93 1.84
N ALA A 65 7.81 1.83 1.41
CA ALA A 65 8.47 0.53 1.39
C ALA A 65 8.45 -0.08 -0.01
N LEU A 66 9.59 -0.67 -0.39
CA LEU A 66 9.78 -1.38 -1.65
C LEU A 66 9.99 -2.87 -1.38
N GLU A 67 9.65 -3.73 -2.34
CA GLU A 67 10.01 -5.15 -2.24
C GLU A 67 11.52 -5.31 -2.06
N ASP A 68 11.96 -6.28 -1.26
CA ASP A 68 13.39 -6.50 -1.01
C ASP A 68 14.20 -6.70 -2.30
N ALA A 69 13.56 -7.23 -3.35
CA ALA A 69 14.15 -7.38 -4.67
C ALA A 69 14.44 -6.03 -5.34
N ASP A 70 13.54 -5.05 -5.21
CA ASP A 70 13.71 -3.70 -5.73
C ASP A 70 14.76 -2.91 -4.94
N VAL A 71 14.79 -3.08 -3.61
CA VAL A 71 15.86 -2.52 -2.78
C VAL A 71 17.23 -3.04 -3.21
N ARG A 72 17.36 -4.36 -3.42
CA ARG A 72 18.61 -4.97 -3.92
C ARG A 72 19.00 -4.43 -5.30
N ARG A 73 18.06 -4.34 -6.24
CA ARG A 73 18.31 -3.76 -7.58
C ARG A 73 18.83 -2.34 -7.47
N PHE A 74 18.17 -1.52 -6.65
CA PHE A 74 18.59 -0.13 -6.43
C PHE A 74 20.02 -0.06 -5.87
N SER A 75 20.36 -0.88 -4.88
CA SER A 75 21.71 -0.91 -4.30
C SER A 75 22.79 -1.32 -5.30
N LEU A 76 22.44 -2.10 -6.33
CA LEU A 76 23.34 -2.49 -7.43
C LEU A 76 23.39 -1.46 -8.57
N GLY A 77 22.62 -0.38 -8.49
CA GLY A 77 22.51 0.64 -9.53
C GLY A 77 21.54 0.28 -10.66
N ASP A 78 20.80 -0.82 -10.53
CA ASP A 78 19.79 -1.26 -11.50
C ASP A 78 18.51 -0.42 -11.42
N SER A 79 17.70 -0.52 -12.47
CA SER A 79 16.36 0.08 -12.48
C SER A 79 15.39 -0.72 -11.60
N LEU A 80 14.60 0.01 -10.82
CA LEU A 80 13.47 -0.55 -10.07
C LEU A 80 12.43 -1.12 -11.03
N GLU A 81 11.85 -2.27 -10.70
CA GLU A 81 10.68 -2.81 -11.40
C GLU A 81 9.38 -2.20 -10.88
N LEU A 82 9.35 -1.80 -9.61
CA LEU A 82 8.17 -1.25 -8.92
C LEU A 82 6.94 -2.13 -9.13
N ARG A 83 7.15 -3.45 -9.13
CA ARG A 83 6.05 -4.40 -9.29
C ARG A 83 5.06 -4.24 -8.15
N ARG A 84 5.58 -4.10 -6.92
CA ARG A 84 4.82 -3.78 -5.71
C ARG A 84 5.55 -2.77 -4.86
N TYR A 85 4.79 -1.91 -4.21
CA TYR A 85 5.30 -0.94 -3.25
C TYR A 85 4.19 -0.51 -2.29
N VAL A 86 4.59 0.11 -1.18
CA VAL A 86 3.72 0.47 -0.07
C VAL A 86 3.96 1.91 0.30
N ILE A 87 2.88 2.64 0.55
CA ILE A 87 2.93 4.01 1.08
C ILE A 87 1.97 4.11 2.26
N VAL A 88 2.44 4.65 3.39
CA VAL A 88 1.59 5.10 4.49
C VAL A 88 1.72 6.60 4.60
N VAL A 89 0.59 7.29 4.67
CA VAL A 89 0.55 8.74 4.80
C VAL A 89 -0.45 9.20 5.86
N THR A 90 -0.25 10.43 6.34
CA THR A 90 -1.25 11.20 7.07
C THR A 90 -1.53 12.52 6.33
N PRO A 91 -2.78 13.00 6.26
CA PRO A 91 -3.07 14.34 5.76
C PRO A 91 -2.37 15.39 6.62
N LYS A 92 -1.61 16.32 6.00
CA LYS A 92 -0.83 17.34 6.71
C LYS A 92 -1.71 18.25 7.58
N ASN A 93 -2.91 18.57 7.10
CA ASN A 93 -3.89 19.38 7.83
C ASN A 93 -4.47 18.68 9.08
N LEU A 94 -4.28 17.36 9.23
CA LEU A 94 -4.75 16.58 10.38
C LEU A 94 -3.62 16.11 11.30
N GLU A 95 -2.35 16.38 10.97
CA GLU A 95 -1.19 15.88 11.71
C GLU A 95 -1.20 16.31 13.19
N SER A 96 -1.43 17.59 13.45
CA SER A 96 -1.52 18.15 14.81
C SER A 96 -2.89 17.93 15.46
N ALA A 97 -3.92 17.60 14.67
CA ALA A 97 -5.28 17.44 15.17
C ALA A 97 -5.47 16.07 15.83
N ARG A 98 -6.40 15.98 16.77
CA ARG A 98 -6.93 14.70 17.25
C ARG A 98 -8.22 14.42 16.51
N VAL A 99 -8.24 13.35 15.73
CA VAL A 99 -9.37 12.93 14.92
C VAL A 99 -10.32 12.10 15.79
N THR A 100 -11.60 12.51 15.84
CA THR A 100 -12.66 11.74 16.49
C THR A 100 -13.18 10.65 15.56
N LEU A 101 -13.86 9.65 16.12
CA LEU A 101 -14.49 8.59 15.31
C LEU A 101 -15.47 9.16 14.27
N ALA A 102 -16.29 10.15 14.65
CA ALA A 102 -17.21 10.82 13.72
C ALA A 102 -16.49 11.56 12.59
N ALA A 103 -15.40 12.28 12.90
CA ALA A 103 -14.59 12.98 11.89
C ALA A 103 -13.88 11.98 10.96
N PHE A 104 -13.43 10.84 11.48
CA PHE A 104 -12.86 9.76 10.69
C PHE A 104 -13.88 9.17 9.71
N HIS A 105 -15.11 8.90 10.15
CA HIS A 105 -16.17 8.42 9.26
C HIS A 105 -16.51 9.43 8.15
N ALA A 106 -16.53 10.72 8.46
CA ALA A 106 -16.72 11.76 7.45
C ALA A 106 -15.58 11.76 6.41
N LEU A 107 -14.32 11.73 6.88
CA LEU A 107 -13.14 11.64 6.02
C LEU A 107 -13.18 10.40 5.11
N ALA A 108 -13.58 9.25 5.65
CA ALA A 108 -13.67 8.01 4.90
C ALA A 108 -14.79 8.05 3.86
N ALA A 109 -15.96 8.58 4.22
CA ALA A 109 -17.06 8.76 3.28
C ALA A 109 -16.68 9.71 2.13
N ASP A 110 -15.97 10.80 2.42
CA ASP A 110 -15.48 11.73 1.42
C ASP A 110 -14.48 11.05 0.48
N SER A 111 -13.51 10.31 1.04
CA SER A 111 -12.48 9.61 0.27
C SER A 111 -13.05 8.51 -0.64
N LEU A 112 -14.11 7.82 -0.20
CA LEU A 112 -14.75 6.76 -0.98
C LEU A 112 -15.70 7.29 -2.06
N ARG A 113 -16.25 8.50 -1.88
CA ARG A 113 -17.20 9.11 -2.83
C ARG A 113 -16.60 9.25 -4.23
N GLU A 114 -15.31 9.53 -4.32
CA GLU A 114 -14.62 9.76 -5.60
C GLU A 114 -14.44 8.49 -6.43
N LEU A 115 -14.52 7.32 -5.82
CA LEU A 115 -14.27 6.01 -6.45
C LEU A 115 -15.45 5.48 -7.27
N GLY A 116 -16.64 6.06 -7.09
CA GLY A 116 -17.87 5.59 -7.72
C GLY A 116 -18.38 4.26 -7.15
N PRO A 117 -19.38 3.65 -7.81
CA PRO A 117 -19.96 2.38 -7.36
C PRO A 117 -18.95 1.23 -7.51
N PRO A 118 -19.03 0.18 -6.67
CA PRO A 118 -18.20 -1.01 -6.81
C PRO A 118 -18.51 -1.77 -8.09
N ALA A 119 -17.51 -2.47 -8.61
CA ALA A 119 -17.68 -3.42 -9.70
C ALA A 119 -18.78 -4.45 -9.36
N PRO A 120 -19.66 -4.81 -10.31
CA PRO A 120 -20.62 -5.88 -10.10
C PRO A 120 -19.90 -7.19 -9.75
N ALA A 121 -20.40 -7.91 -8.75
CA ALA A 121 -19.73 -9.11 -8.22
C ALA A 121 -19.51 -10.24 -9.25
N SER A 122 -20.29 -10.27 -10.33
CA SER A 122 -20.19 -11.26 -11.41
C SER A 122 -19.18 -10.90 -12.51
N THR A 123 -18.60 -9.69 -12.48
CA THR A 123 -17.74 -9.20 -13.55
C THR A 123 -16.27 -9.49 -13.23
N ASP A 124 -15.56 -10.07 -14.19
CA ASP A 124 -14.11 -10.23 -14.10
C ASP A 124 -13.42 -8.86 -13.92
N ALA A 125 -12.41 -8.80 -13.05
CA ALA A 125 -11.76 -7.54 -12.71
C ALA A 125 -11.09 -6.89 -13.93
N ARG A 126 -10.47 -7.66 -14.82
CA ARG A 126 -9.86 -7.10 -16.04
C ARG A 126 -10.92 -6.55 -16.97
N GLN A 127 -12.00 -7.30 -17.18
CA GLN A 127 -13.13 -6.85 -18.00
C GLN A 127 -13.72 -5.54 -17.46
N TYR A 128 -13.88 -5.43 -16.14
CA TYR A 128 -14.35 -4.19 -15.51
C TYR A 128 -13.39 -3.03 -15.76
N LEU A 129 -12.08 -3.23 -15.58
CA LEU A 129 -11.06 -2.20 -15.76
C LEU A 129 -10.91 -1.76 -17.21
N ASP A 130 -11.15 -2.64 -18.18
CA ASP A 130 -11.14 -2.29 -19.60
C ASP A 130 -12.23 -1.29 -19.98
N ALA A 131 -13.36 -1.32 -19.28
CA ALA A 131 -14.46 -0.38 -19.44
C ALA A 131 -14.22 0.98 -18.76
N GLN A 132 -13.20 1.09 -17.89
CA GLN A 132 -12.89 2.35 -17.19
C GLN A 132 -12.04 3.30 -18.04
N PRO A 133 -12.21 4.63 -17.86
CA PRO A 133 -11.28 5.61 -18.41
C PRO A 133 -9.84 5.37 -17.95
N ARG A 134 -8.87 5.55 -18.86
CA ARG A 134 -7.44 5.46 -18.51
C ARG A 134 -7.08 6.46 -17.41
N GLY A 135 -6.23 6.02 -16.49
CA GLY A 135 -5.75 6.81 -15.36
C GLY A 135 -6.78 7.03 -14.24
N ARG A 136 -8.03 6.56 -14.40
CA ARG A 136 -9.06 6.69 -13.38
C ARG A 136 -9.16 5.40 -12.56
N PRO A 137 -9.05 5.47 -11.23
CA PRO A 137 -9.28 4.30 -10.38
C PRO A 137 -10.77 3.92 -10.40
N GLY A 138 -11.03 2.63 -10.45
CA GLY A 138 -12.35 2.04 -10.26
C GLY A 138 -12.37 1.15 -9.03
N LEU A 139 -13.44 1.23 -8.24
CA LEU A 139 -13.63 0.37 -7.07
C LEU A 139 -13.92 -1.08 -7.51
N LEU A 140 -13.08 -2.02 -7.06
CA LEU A 140 -13.24 -3.46 -7.34
C LEU A 140 -13.95 -4.19 -6.21
N ALA A 141 -13.59 -3.89 -4.96
CA ALA A 141 -14.21 -4.53 -3.80
C ALA A 141 -14.05 -3.71 -2.52
N GLU A 142 -15.02 -3.83 -1.61
CA GLU A 142 -14.80 -3.53 -0.19
C GLU A 142 -14.02 -4.69 0.45
N LEU A 143 -12.98 -4.39 1.23
CA LEU A 143 -12.15 -5.39 1.91
C LEU A 143 -12.48 -5.49 3.39
N ARG A 144 -12.71 -4.35 4.05
CA ARG A 144 -13.01 -4.26 5.48
C ARG A 144 -13.79 -2.98 5.78
N LYS A 145 -14.69 -3.05 6.75
CA LYS A 145 -15.48 -1.92 7.24
C LYS A 145 -15.80 -2.09 8.72
N ASP A 146 -14.87 -1.65 9.54
CA ASP A 146 -15.01 -1.58 10.99
C ASP A 146 -15.18 -0.11 11.42
N GLN A 147 -15.27 0.14 12.73
CA GLN A 147 -15.47 1.50 13.24
C GLN A 147 -14.26 2.41 12.96
N ASP A 148 -13.04 1.90 13.18
CA ASP A 148 -11.79 2.64 13.10
C ASP A 148 -10.96 2.28 11.86
N VAL A 149 -11.44 1.39 10.99
CA VAL A 149 -10.76 1.04 9.75
C VAL A 149 -11.73 0.75 8.61
N ILE A 150 -11.46 1.33 7.45
CA ILE A 150 -12.18 1.03 6.21
C ILE A 150 -11.15 0.78 5.12
N ALA A 151 -11.26 -0.35 4.43
CA ALA A 151 -10.34 -0.74 3.38
C ALA A 151 -11.08 -1.16 2.11
N VAL A 152 -10.59 -0.69 0.98
CA VAL A 152 -11.11 -1.01 -0.35
C VAL A 152 -9.99 -1.43 -1.29
N LEU A 153 -10.34 -2.27 -2.27
CA LEU A 153 -9.51 -2.66 -3.40
C LEU A 153 -9.99 -1.92 -4.64
N GLN A 154 -9.05 -1.33 -5.35
CA GLN A 154 -9.26 -0.57 -6.57
C GLN A 154 -8.34 -1.10 -7.67
N GLY A 155 -8.70 -0.80 -8.90
CA GLY A 155 -7.82 -1.00 -10.05
C GLY A 155 -7.87 0.20 -10.97
N THR A 156 -6.76 0.46 -11.65
CA THR A 156 -6.61 1.55 -12.61
C THR A 156 -6.04 1.00 -13.90
N ARG A 157 -6.68 1.31 -15.03
CA ARG A 157 -6.09 1.11 -16.35
C ARG A 157 -5.05 2.21 -16.60
N LEU A 158 -3.78 1.84 -16.72
CA LEU A 158 -2.70 2.81 -16.84
C LEU A 158 -2.73 3.52 -18.21
N PRO A 159 -2.23 4.76 -18.29
CA PRO A 159 -1.97 5.42 -19.57
C PRO A 159 -1.04 4.60 -20.46
N ASP A 160 -1.19 4.75 -21.77
CA ASP A 160 -0.33 4.08 -22.75
C ASP A 160 1.12 4.56 -22.55
N ALA A 161 2.08 3.65 -22.74
CA ALA A 161 3.48 4.04 -22.64
C ALA A 161 3.83 5.02 -23.77
N PRO A 162 4.61 6.09 -23.52
CA PRO A 162 4.90 7.13 -24.51
C PRO A 162 5.51 6.62 -25.83
N ARG A 163 6.07 5.40 -25.85
CA ARG A 163 6.78 4.81 -26.99
C ARG A 163 6.13 3.55 -27.58
N SER A 164 4.90 3.21 -27.19
CA SER A 164 4.23 2.03 -27.75
C SER A 164 2.70 2.19 -27.73
N ARG A 165 2.14 2.63 -28.87
CA ARG A 165 0.67 2.69 -29.07
C ARG A 165 0.04 1.29 -29.18
N ASP A 166 0.83 0.27 -29.51
CA ASP A 166 0.35 -1.10 -29.73
C ASP A 166 0.64 -2.05 -28.56
N ALA A 167 1.22 -1.54 -27.46
CA ALA A 167 1.43 -2.35 -26.27
C ALA A 167 0.08 -2.75 -25.64
N PRO A 168 -0.01 -3.98 -25.08
CA PRO A 168 -1.21 -4.38 -24.36
C PRO A 168 -1.48 -3.43 -23.18
N PRO A 169 -2.76 -3.17 -22.85
CA PRO A 169 -3.11 -2.37 -21.69
C PRO A 169 -2.44 -2.92 -20.42
N ARG A 170 -1.92 -2.01 -19.61
CA ARG A 170 -1.38 -2.32 -18.28
C ARG A 170 -2.35 -1.83 -17.22
N TYR A 171 -2.40 -2.54 -16.11
CA TYR A 171 -3.24 -2.15 -14.99
C TYR A 171 -2.45 -2.20 -13.69
N LEU A 172 -2.87 -1.34 -12.78
CA LEU A 172 -2.35 -1.24 -11.43
C LEU A 172 -3.50 -1.55 -10.48
N LEU A 173 -3.30 -2.49 -9.57
CA LEU A 173 -4.16 -2.65 -8.41
C LEU A 173 -3.61 -1.81 -7.27
N SER A 174 -4.52 -1.23 -6.50
CA SER A 174 -4.17 -0.54 -5.26
C SER A 174 -5.22 -0.79 -4.20
N THR A 175 -4.79 -0.91 -2.95
CA THR A 175 -5.71 -0.78 -1.82
C THR A 175 -5.66 0.62 -1.24
N MET A 176 -6.79 1.09 -0.73
CA MET A 176 -6.85 2.26 0.14
C MET A 176 -7.44 1.80 1.46
N ALA A 177 -6.64 1.80 2.51
CA ALA A 177 -7.08 1.51 3.87
C ALA A 177 -6.94 2.79 4.71
N LEU A 178 -8.08 3.33 5.12
CA LEU A 178 -8.15 4.45 6.05
C LEU A 178 -8.25 3.88 7.46
N MET A 179 -7.38 4.33 8.36
CA MET A 179 -7.30 3.83 9.73
C MET A 179 -7.23 4.98 10.72
N LEU A 180 -8.01 4.91 11.80
CA LEU A 180 -7.92 5.78 12.96
C LEU A 180 -7.08 5.09 14.03
N ALA A 181 -5.81 5.48 14.14
CA ALA A 181 -4.89 4.94 15.14
C ALA A 181 -4.49 6.03 16.14
N ARG A 182 -4.74 5.79 17.44
CA ARG A 182 -4.38 6.72 18.54
C ARG A 182 -4.85 8.17 18.31
N GLY A 183 -6.01 8.36 17.70
CA GLY A 183 -6.56 9.69 17.38
C GLY A 183 -5.94 10.35 16.16
N LYS A 184 -5.22 9.61 15.30
CA LYS A 184 -4.64 10.07 14.03
C LYS A 184 -5.23 9.29 12.86
N ALA A 185 -5.49 9.99 11.76
CA ALA A 185 -5.99 9.38 10.53
C ALA A 185 -4.82 9.01 9.62
N LEU A 186 -4.74 7.74 9.25
CA LEU A 186 -3.75 7.19 8.34
C LEU A 186 -4.43 6.72 7.06
N ASN A 187 -3.75 6.88 5.93
CA ASN A 187 -4.07 6.20 4.68
C ASN A 187 -2.93 5.27 4.31
N LEU A 188 -3.24 3.99 4.22
CA LEU A 188 -2.32 2.93 3.88
C LEU A 188 -2.67 2.41 2.49
N ALA A 189 -1.68 2.44 1.61
CA ALA A 189 -1.83 1.99 0.25
C ALA A 189 -0.77 0.95 -0.10
N ILE A 190 -1.23 -0.19 -0.62
CA ILE A 190 -0.39 -1.21 -1.26
C ILE A 190 -0.69 -1.13 -2.74
N TYR A 191 0.34 -1.19 -3.57
CA TYR A 191 0.23 -1.19 -5.02
C TYR A 191 0.79 -2.48 -5.58
N THR A 192 0.18 -3.02 -6.64
CA THR A 192 0.76 -4.11 -7.43
C THR A 192 0.41 -3.96 -8.90
N SER A 193 1.35 -4.26 -9.79
CA SER A 193 1.03 -4.51 -11.20
C SER A 193 0.03 -5.68 -11.29
N TYR A 194 -0.97 -5.57 -12.17
CA TYR A 194 -2.00 -6.58 -12.35
C TYR A 194 -1.68 -7.50 -13.53
N GLY A 195 -1.32 -8.74 -13.25
CA GLY A 195 -1.15 -9.80 -14.26
C GLY A 195 -2.29 -10.81 -14.29
N GLY A 196 -3.02 -10.97 -13.18
CA GLY A 196 -4.14 -11.90 -13.07
C GLY A 196 -4.63 -12.11 -11.64
N GLU A 197 -5.45 -13.13 -11.44
CA GLU A 197 -6.14 -13.42 -10.17
C GLU A 197 -5.19 -13.57 -8.97
N ALA A 198 -4.02 -14.17 -9.16
CA ALA A 198 -3.02 -14.30 -8.10
C ALA A 198 -2.59 -12.94 -7.51
N ASP A 199 -2.56 -11.87 -8.30
CA ASP A 199 -2.23 -10.53 -7.78
C ASP A 199 -3.40 -9.92 -6.99
N LEU A 200 -4.65 -10.23 -7.35
CA LEU A 200 -5.84 -9.82 -6.58
C LEU A 200 -5.91 -10.50 -5.23
N GLU A 201 -5.67 -11.82 -5.19
CA GLU A 201 -5.63 -12.59 -3.95
C GLU A 201 -4.49 -12.13 -3.05
N TRP A 202 -3.30 -11.93 -3.65
CA TRP A 202 -2.12 -11.47 -2.92
C TRP A 202 -2.34 -10.11 -2.28
N ILE A 203 -2.84 -9.11 -3.03
CA ILE A 203 -3.01 -7.75 -2.48
C ILE A 203 -4.10 -7.75 -1.40
N ARG A 204 -5.21 -8.47 -1.60
CA ARG A 204 -6.27 -8.63 -0.60
C ARG A 204 -5.73 -9.22 0.71
N GLY A 205 -5.05 -10.36 0.61
CA GLY A 205 -4.52 -11.07 1.79
C GLY A 205 -3.41 -10.30 2.50
N THR A 206 -2.57 -9.59 1.76
CA THR A 206 -1.49 -8.76 2.32
C THR A 206 -2.06 -7.55 3.03
N THR A 207 -3.00 -6.83 2.42
CA THR A 207 -3.65 -5.65 3.02
C THR A 207 -4.37 -6.01 4.31
N LEU A 208 -5.18 -7.08 4.33
CA LEU A 208 -5.93 -7.46 5.53
C LEU A 208 -5.02 -7.86 6.69
N ARG A 209 -4.00 -8.69 6.44
CA ARG A 209 -3.04 -9.08 7.48
C ARG A 209 -2.25 -7.89 8.02
N TRP A 210 -1.88 -6.97 7.14
CA TRP A 210 -1.12 -5.79 7.54
C TRP A 210 -1.97 -4.81 8.36
N ILE A 211 -3.25 -4.64 8.03
CA ILE A 211 -4.20 -3.89 8.86
C ILE A 211 -4.28 -4.50 10.26
N ASP A 212 -4.47 -5.82 10.37
CA ASP A 212 -4.54 -6.51 11.67
C ASP A 212 -3.28 -6.28 12.51
N GLU A 213 -2.12 -6.35 11.87
CA GLU A 213 -0.83 -6.13 12.52
C GLU A 213 -0.67 -4.68 13.00
N LEU A 214 -1.02 -3.69 12.18
CA LEU A 214 -0.92 -2.29 12.57
C LEU A 214 -1.93 -1.89 13.63
N GLN A 215 -3.15 -2.45 13.61
CA GLN A 215 -4.08 -2.30 14.72
C GLN A 215 -3.45 -2.87 16.00
N ARG A 216 -2.95 -4.12 15.96
CA ARG A 216 -2.29 -4.77 17.10
C ARG A 216 -1.15 -3.95 17.69
N LEU A 217 -0.31 -3.34 16.85
CA LEU A 217 0.81 -2.50 17.27
C LEU A 217 0.36 -1.19 17.95
N ASN A 218 -0.84 -0.69 17.64
CA ASN A 218 -1.35 0.61 18.13
C ASN A 218 -2.49 0.50 19.15
N LEU A 219 -2.83 -0.71 19.61
CA LEU A 219 -3.79 -0.96 20.70
C LEU A 219 -3.29 -0.50 22.09
N ARG A 220 -2.02 -0.11 22.21
CA ARG A 220 -1.36 0.25 23.48
C ARG A 220 -1.20 1.77 23.67
#